data_AF-A0A8T5VEK4-F1
#
_entry.id   AF-A0A8T5VEK4-F1
#
_cell.length_a   1.000
_cell.length_b   1.000
_cell.length_c   1.000
_cell.angle_alpha   90.00
_cell.angle_beta   90.00
_cell.angle_gamma   90.00
#
_symmetry.space_group_name_H-M   'P 1'
#
loop_
_entity.id
_entity.type
_entity.pdbx_description
1 polymer ?
#
loop_
_entity_poly.entity_id
_entity_poly.type
_entity_poly.pdbx_seq_one_letter_code
_entity_poly.pdbx_strand_id
1 'polypeptide(L)' 'MSKPNTTAANTYRYELVHDDDDADFVAYQRRREDGFWQTFATWMIPRTVCN' A
#
# COMPACT_ATOMS: atom_id res chain seq x y z
N MET A 1 22.82 26.54 12.75
CA MET A 1 22.22 25.84 11.59
C MET A 1 21.47 24.63 12.11
N SER A 2 20.14 24.73 12.21
CA SER A 2 19.30 23.61 12.66
C SER A 2 19.22 22.59 11.52
N LYS A 3 19.73 21.37 11.75
CA LYS A 3 19.53 20.26 10.81
C LYS A 3 18.02 20.04 10.65
N PRO A 4 17.48 19.95 9.42
CA PRO A 4 16.11 19.51 9.26
C PRO A 4 16.02 18.09 9.80
N ASN A 5 15.28 17.89 10.89
CA ASN A 5 14.81 16.58 11.31
C ASN A 5 13.74 16.15 10.29
N THR A 6 14.17 15.78 9.10
CA THR A 6 13.32 15.11 8.13
C THR A 6 13.17 13.69 8.66
N THR A 7 12.19 13.47 9.53
CA THR A 7 11.58 12.15 9.65
C THR A 7 11.18 11.76 8.24
N ALA A 8 12.01 10.95 7.56
CA ALA A 8 11.81 10.58 6.17
C ALA A 8 10.36 10.13 6.00
N ALA A 9 9.55 10.94 5.32
CA ALA A 9 8.11 10.70 5.24
C ALA A 9 7.92 9.29 4.68
N ASN A 10 7.24 8.42 5.43
CA ASN A 10 6.97 7.07 4.94
C ASN A 10 6.24 7.20 3.61
N THR A 11 6.80 6.57 2.57
CA THR A 11 6.21 6.60 1.23
C THR A 11 5.35 5.36 1.07
N TYR A 12 4.09 5.57 0.68
CA TYR A 12 3.11 4.51 0.47
C TYR A 12 2.62 4.50 -0.97
N ARG A 13 2.24 3.32 -1.47
CA ARG A 13 1.58 3.09 -2.76
C ARG A 13 0.42 2.14 -2.53
N TYR A 14 -0.69 2.37 -3.22
CA TYR A 14 -1.92 1.59 -3.06
C TYR A 14 -2.37 1.11 -4.43
N GLU A 15 -2.78 -0.16 -4.51
CA GLU A 15 -3.27 -0.80 -5.73
C GLU A 15 -4.57 -1.53 -5.46
N LEU A 16 -5.50 -1.41 -6.41
CA LEU A 16 -6.69 -2.24 -6.47
C LEU A 16 -6.44 -3.30 -7.54
N VAL A 17 -6.36 -4.56 -7.11
CA VAL A 17 -6.14 -5.71 -7.98
C VAL A 17 -7.49 -6.37 -8.19
N HIS A 18 -7.96 -6.41 -9.43
CA HIS A 18 -9.20 -7.07 -9.80
C HIS A 18 -8.92 -8.51 -10.24
N ASP A 19 -9.69 -9.44 -9.70
CA ASP A 19 -9.89 -10.77 -10.28
C ASP A 19 -11.26 -10.81 -10.97
N ASP A 20 -11.55 -11.84 -11.75
CA ASP A 20 -12.82 -11.98 -12.49
C ASP A 20 -14.02 -11.80 -11.56
N ASP A 21 -13.90 -12.34 -10.34
CA ASP A 21 -14.97 -12.39 -9.38
C ASP A 21 -14.71 -11.71 -8.03
N ASP A 22 -13.59 -11.01 -7.83
CA ASP A 22 -13.27 -10.34 -6.56
C ASP A 22 -12.29 -9.17 -6.79
N ALA A 23 -12.00 -8.40 -5.74
CA ALA A 23 -10.92 -7.43 -5.79
C ALA A 23 -10.14 -7.41 -4.48
N ASP A 24 -8.83 -7.29 -4.58
CA ASP A 24 -7.93 -7.10 -3.45
C ASP A 24 -7.41 -5.67 -3.43
N PHE A 25 -7.39 -5.06 -2.25
CA PHE A 25 -6.67 -3.82 -2.03
C PHE A 25 -5.31 -4.13 -1.40
N VAL A 26 -4.25 -3.75 -2.11
CA VAL A 26 -2.87 -4.01 -1.70
C VAL A 26 -2.18 -2.69 -1.35
N ALA A 27 -1.57 -2.66 -0.17
CA ALA A 27 -0.84 -1.50 0.31
C ALA A 27 0.64 -1.82 0.42
N TYR A 28 1.45 -0.98 -0.24
CA TYR A 28 2.91 -1.07 -0.26
C TYR A 28 3.54 0.06 0.53
N GLN A 29 4.61 -0.25 1.24
CA GLN A 29 5.48 0.73 1.88
C GLN A 29 6.83 0.67 1.22
N ARG A 30 7.43 1.83 0.95
CA ARG A 30 8.81 1.88 0.48
C ARG A 30 9.77 1.72 1.66
N ARG A 31 10.61 0.70 1.61
CA ARG A 31 11.68 0.49 2.60
C ARG A 31 12.68 1.64 2.51
N ARG A 32 13.07 2.19 3.66
CA ARG A 32 14.01 3.31 3.73
C ARG A 32 15.44 2.90 3.40
N GLU A 33 15.79 1.65 3.65
CA GLU A 33 17.16 1.12 3.53
C GLU A 33 17.59 0.95 2.07
N ASP A 34 16.72 0.34 1.26
CA ASP A 34 17.04 -0.11 -0.10
C ASP A 34 16.06 0.44 -1.15
N GLY A 35 15.03 1.19 -0.72
CA GLY A 35 14.08 1.83 -1.61
C GLY A 35 13.11 0.86 -2.29
N PHE A 36 13.12 -0.43 -1.93
CA PHE A 36 12.22 -1.43 -2.49
C PHE A 36 10.81 -1.28 -1.91
N TRP A 37 9.83 -1.59 -2.74
CA TRP A 37 8.44 -1.68 -2.31
C TRP A 37 8.20 -3.04 -1.67
N GLN A 38 7.65 -3.04 -0.46
CA GLN A 38 7.19 -4.24 0.23
C GLN A 38 5.70 -4.14 0.47
N THR A 39 4.98 -5.25 0.32
CA THR A 39 3.58 -5.35 0.75
C THR A 39 3.55 -5.27 2.28
N PHE A 40 2.80 -4.33 2.84
CA PHE A 40 2.63 -4.21 4.30
C PHE A 40 1.23 -4.60 4.77
N ALA A 41 0.22 -4.50 3.89
CA ALA A 41 -1.13 -4.95 4.17
C ALA A 41 -1.83 -5.37 2.86
N THR A 42 -2.71 -6.36 2.97
CA THR A 42 -3.65 -6.74 1.92
C THR A 42 -5.01 -7.00 2.55
N TRP A 43 -6.08 -6.59 1.88
CA TRP A 43 -7.42 -6.97 2.27
C TRP A 43 -8.30 -7.21 1.04
N MET A 44 -9.07 -8.29 1.12
CA MET A 44 -10.11 -8.61 0.15
C MET A 44 -11.24 -7.59 0.27
N ILE A 45 -11.72 -7.09 -0.87
CA ILE A 45 -12.92 -6.28 -0.97
C ILE A 45 -14.07 -7.25 -1.34
N PRO A 46 -14.94 -7.62 -0.38
CA PRO A 46 -16.02 -8.54 -0.66
C PRO A 46 -16.98 -7.91 -1.67
N ARG A 47 -17.40 -8.69 -2.68
CA ARG A 47 -18.45 -8.23 -3.57
C ARG A 47 -19.78 -8.24 -2.85
N THR A 48 -20.46 -7.10 -2.89
CA THR A 48 -21.90 -7.06 -2.66
C THR A 48 -22.59 -7.72 -3.84
N VAL A 49 -23.17 -8.90 -3.62
CA VAL A 49 -24.13 -9.49 -4.55
C VAL A 49 -25.37 -8.61 -4.51
N CYS A 50 -25.58 -7.78 -5.53
CA CYS A 50 -26.84 -7.07 -5.70
C CYS A 50 -27.90 -8.11 -6.11
N ASN A 51 -28.81 -8.43 -5.20
CA ASN A 51 -29.95 -9.33 -5.43
C ASN A 51 -31.20 -8.54 -5.81
#